data_AF-A0A2T4CWF2-F1
#
_entry.id   AF-A0A2T4CWF2-F1
#
_cell.length_a   1.000
_cell.length_b   1.000
_cell.length_c   1.000
_cell.angle_alpha   90.00
_cell.angle_beta   90.00
_cell.angle_gamma   90.00
#
_symmetry.space_group_name_H-M   'P 1'
#
loop_
_entity.id
_entity.type
_entity.pdbx_description
1 polymer ?
#
loop_
_entity_poly.entity_id
_entity_poly.type
_entity_poly.pdbx_seq_one_letter_code
_entity_poly.pdbx_strand_id
1 'polypeptide(L)'
;EAVEKFESEHGRQPRVACMGLAFKPNIDDLRESPALEVFHELQQKGVYILAVEPNLEEHSSIALTDFNEAAESADIIAYLVSHREFKNLTVNG
;
A
#
# COMPACT_ATOMS: atom_id res chain seq x y z
N GLU A 1 -6.47 12.65 7.21
CA GLU A 1 -6.43 12.42 8.67
C GLU A 1 -5.15 11.69 9.13
N ALA A 2 -4.95 10.39 8.88
CA ALA A 2 -3.77 9.67 9.42
C ALA A 2 -2.42 10.26 8.94
N VAL A 3 -2.33 10.61 7.65
CA VAL A 3 -1.14 11.23 7.06
C VAL A 3 -0.84 12.59 7.70
N GLU A 4 -1.84 13.47 7.77
CA GLU A 4 -1.70 14.82 8.35
C GLU A 4 -1.31 14.76 9.84
N LYS A 5 -1.89 13.81 10.57
CA LYS A 5 -1.54 13.58 11.98
C LYS A 5 -0.08 13.17 12.12
N PHE A 6 0.38 12.22 11.31
CA PHE A 6 1.78 11.78 11.33
C PHE A 6 2.73 12.93 11.03
N GLU A 7 2.43 13.72 10.00
CA GLU A 7 3.23 14.89 9.60
C GLU A 7 3.35 15.92 10.72
N SER A 8 2.25 16.21 11.41
CA SER A 8 2.23 17.11 12.57
C SER A 8 3.09 16.62 13.73
N GLU A 9 3.07 15.30 13.99
CA GLU A 9 3.80 14.69 15.11
C GLU A 9 5.30 14.49 14.83
N HIS A 10 5.68 14.23 13.57
CA HIS A 10 7.05 13.81 13.21
C HIS A 10 7.81 14.83 12.34
N GLY A 11 7.14 15.87 11.82
CA GLY A 11 7.75 16.90 11.00
C GLY A 11 8.23 16.43 9.61
N ARG A 12 7.74 15.27 9.14
CA ARG A 12 8.02 14.72 7.81
C ARG A 12 6.81 13.95 7.27
N GLN A 13 6.74 13.76 5.96
CA GLN A 13 5.73 12.91 5.34
C GLN A 13 5.91 11.43 5.74
N PRO A 14 4.82 10.69 6.00
CA PRO A 14 4.89 9.25 6.22
C PRO A 14 5.09 8.50 4.91
N ARG A 15 5.73 7.34 5.00
CA ARG A 15 5.68 6.29 3.99
C ARG A 15 4.42 5.46 4.24
N VAL A 16 3.51 5.43 3.28
CA VAL A 16 2.24 4.70 3.40
C VAL A 16 2.26 3.47 2.52
N ALA A 17 2.15 2.27 3.10
CA ALA A 17 1.99 1.04 2.34
C ALA A 17 0.53 0.77 2.01
N CYS A 18 0.21 0.68 0.72
CA CYS A 18 -1.08 0.24 0.22
C CYS A 18 -1.02 -1.27 -0.03
N MET A 19 -1.47 -2.04 0.97
CA MET A 19 -1.42 -3.50 0.97
C MET A 19 -2.63 -4.10 0.24
N GLY A 20 -2.39 -4.55 -0.99
CA GLY A 20 -3.38 -5.14 -1.89
C GLY A 20 -3.80 -4.17 -3.00
N LEU A 21 -3.40 -4.50 -4.22
CA LEU A 21 -3.71 -3.88 -5.52
C LEU A 21 -5.05 -4.31 -6.12
N ALA A 22 -5.31 -5.61 -6.03
CA ALA A 22 -6.31 -6.30 -6.82
C ALA A 22 -7.76 -5.98 -6.41
N PHE A 23 -8.73 -6.28 -7.28
CA PHE A 23 -10.14 -6.06 -6.93
C PHE A 23 -10.70 -7.12 -5.96
N LYS A 24 -10.01 -8.26 -5.79
CA LYS A 24 -10.34 -9.35 -4.88
C LYS A 24 -9.09 -9.97 -4.24
N PRO A 25 -9.24 -10.67 -3.09
CA PRO A 25 -8.15 -11.41 -2.49
C PRO A 25 -7.57 -12.52 -3.38
N ASN A 26 -6.24 -12.64 -3.37
CA ASN A 26 -5.44 -13.74 -3.94
C ASN A 26 -5.55 -13.90 -5.46
N ILE A 27 -5.73 -12.79 -6.18
CA ILE A 27 -5.71 -12.72 -7.64
C ILE A 27 -4.80 -11.57 -8.06
N ASP A 28 -4.42 -11.55 -9.33
CA ASP A 28 -3.48 -10.61 -9.96
C ASP A 28 -4.17 -9.50 -10.77
N ASP A 29 -5.50 -9.47 -10.79
CA ASP A 29 -6.26 -8.53 -11.61
C ASP A 29 -6.51 -7.21 -10.86
N LEU A 30 -5.90 -6.14 -11.37
CA LEU A 30 -6.02 -4.78 -10.87
C LEU A 30 -7.07 -3.96 -11.63
N ARG A 31 -7.64 -4.49 -12.72
CA ARG A 31 -8.59 -3.74 -13.53
C ARG A 31 -9.85 -3.45 -12.72
N GLU A 32 -10.32 -2.22 -12.81
CA GLU A 32 -11.52 -1.75 -12.08
C GLU A 32 -11.40 -1.98 -10.55
N SER A 33 -10.16 -2.04 -10.03
CA SER A 33 -9.93 -2.24 -8.61
C SER A 33 -10.20 -0.94 -7.83
N PRO A 34 -11.11 -0.97 -6.83
CA PRO A 34 -11.31 0.18 -5.96
C PRO A 34 -10.07 0.48 -5.09
N ALA A 35 -9.25 -0.54 -4.80
CA ALA A 35 -7.99 -0.34 -4.07
C ALA A 35 -6.99 0.49 -4.90
N LEU A 36 -6.99 0.29 -6.21
CA LEU A 36 -6.15 1.05 -7.13
C LEU A 36 -6.57 2.52 -7.22
N GLU A 37 -7.88 2.80 -7.15
CA GLU A 37 -8.40 4.17 -7.09
C GLU A 37 -7.90 4.89 -5.83
N VAL A 38 -7.97 4.24 -4.66
CA VAL A 38 -7.43 4.79 -3.40
C VAL A 38 -5.93 5.06 -3.51
N PHE A 39 -5.17 4.12 -4.08
CA PHE A 39 -3.73 4.31 -4.33
C PHE A 39 -3.46 5.55 -5.19
N HIS A 40 -4.18 5.71 -6.31
CA HIS A 40 -4.01 6.87 -7.19
C HIS A 40 -4.43 8.18 -6.54
N GLU A 41 -5.49 8.20 -5.74
CA GLU A 41 -5.89 9.40 -4.99
C GLU A 41 -4.82 9.84 -3.99
N LEU A 42 -4.20 8.90 -3.27
CA LEU A 42 -3.09 9.19 -2.36
C LEU A 42 -1.86 9.68 -3.12
N GLN A 43 -1.56 9.08 -4.27
CA GLN A 43 -0.47 9.49 -5.15
C GLN A 43 -0.65 10.94 -5.62
N GLN A 44 -1.87 11.28 -6.07
CA GLN A 44 -2.21 12.63 -6.54
C GLN A 44 -2.14 13.68 -5.43
N LYS A 45 -2.37 13.28 -4.18
CA LYS A 45 -2.18 14.13 -2.99
C LYS A 45 -0.71 14.32 -2.61
N GLY A 46 0.23 13.72 -3.34
CA GLY A 46 1.67 13.83 -3.09
C GLY A 46 2.13 13.03 -1.88
N VAL A 47 1.36 12.03 -1.43
CA VAL A 47 1.76 11.14 -0.34
C VAL A 47 2.83 10.18 -0.85
N TYR A 48 3.86 9.92 -0.04
CA TYR A 48 4.83 8.89 -0.35
C TYR A 48 4.21 7.51 -0.11
N ILE A 49 3.86 6.82 -1.20
CA ILE A 49 3.15 5.53 -1.14
C ILE A 49 3.99 4.37 -1.67
N LEU A 50 3.84 3.21 -1.04
CA LEU A 50 4.38 1.93 -1.47
C LEU A 50 3.23 1.09 -2.03
N ALA A 51 3.32 0.71 -3.30
CA ALA A 51 2.31 -0.10 -3.96
C ALA A 51 2.60 -1.59 -3.70
N VAL A 52 1.71 -2.32 -3.03
CA VAL A 52 1.97 -3.71 -2.66
C VAL A 52 0.89 -4.60 -3.23
N GLU A 53 1.27 -5.51 -4.12
CA GLU A 53 0.41 -6.60 -4.58
C GLU A 53 1.22 -7.90 -4.65
N PRO A 54 1.05 -8.83 -3.69
CA PRO A 54 1.85 -10.05 -3.64
C PRO A 54 1.53 -11.08 -4.73
N ASN A 55 0.37 -10.97 -5.40
CA ASN A 55 -0.03 -11.91 -6.45
C ASN A 55 0.33 -11.41 -7.86
N LEU A 56 0.94 -10.24 -7.99
CA LEU A 56 1.36 -9.65 -9.25
C LEU A 56 2.87 -9.41 -9.23
N GLU A 57 3.59 -9.96 -10.21
CA GLU A 57 5.05 -9.80 -10.27
C GLU A 57 5.46 -8.42 -10.79
N GLU A 58 4.76 -7.91 -11.82
CA GLU A 58 5.07 -6.62 -12.43
C GLU A 58 3.81 -5.91 -12.93
N HIS A 59 3.86 -4.57 -12.92
CA HIS A 59 2.83 -3.74 -13.51
C HIS A 59 3.47 -2.67 -14.41
N SER A 60 2.89 -2.42 -15.58
CA SER A 60 3.50 -1.56 -16.61
C SER A 60 3.70 -0.10 -16.18
N SER A 61 2.92 0.38 -15.22
CA SER A 61 2.93 1.79 -14.78
C SER A 61 3.14 1.97 -13.28
N ILE A 62 3.22 0.88 -12.51
CA ILE A 62 3.29 0.94 -11.05
C ILE A 62 4.49 0.11 -10.61
N ALA A 63 5.40 0.76 -9.87
CA ALA A 63 6.50 0.06 -9.21
C ALA A 63 5.96 -0.65 -7.97
N LEU A 64 5.91 -1.98 -8.03
CA LEU A 64 5.48 -2.81 -6.90
C LEU A 64 6.61 -2.92 -5.87
N THR A 65 6.22 -2.96 -4.61
CA THR A 65 7.08 -3.14 -3.44
C THR A 65 6.75 -4.46 -2.79
N ASP A 66 7.77 -5.20 -2.34
CA ASP A 66 7.56 -6.44 -1.60
C ASP A 66 6.79 -6.16 -0.30
N PHE A 67 5.88 -7.06 0.06
CA PHE A 67 5.01 -6.87 1.22
C PHE A 67 5.76 -6.93 2.56
N ASN A 68 6.89 -7.64 2.64
CA ASN A 68 7.74 -7.63 3.84
C ASN A 68 8.53 -6.33 3.94
N GLU A 69 9.11 -5.86 2.82
CA GLU A 69 9.80 -4.57 2.78
C GLU A 69 8.85 -3.42 3.15
N ALA A 70 7.63 -3.45 2.64
CA ALA A 70 6.61 -2.47 2.98
C ALA A 70 6.23 -2.53 4.47
N ALA A 71 6.11 -3.73 5.05
CA ALA A 71 5.81 -3.90 6.48
C ALA A 71 6.93 -3.43 7.42
N GLU A 72 8.17 -3.48 6.95
CA GLU A 72 9.34 -3.01 7.71
C GLU A 72 9.57 -1.50 7.58
N SER A 73 9.25 -0.91 6.43
CA SER A 73 9.66 0.46 6.10
C SER A 73 8.54 1.50 6.10
N ALA A 74 7.27 1.07 6.13
CA ALA A 74 6.13 1.97 6.15
C ALA A 74 5.86 2.50 7.56
N ASP A 75 5.54 3.79 7.64
CA ASP A 75 5.06 4.45 8.85
C ASP A 75 3.55 4.21 9.06
N ILE A 76 2.83 3.99 7.96
CA ILE A 76 1.38 3.74 7.96
C ILE A 76 1.11 2.58 7.01
N ILE A 77 0.33 1.61 7.48
CA ILE A 77 -0.11 0.48 6.65
C ILE A 77 -1.61 0.56 6.43
N ALA A 78 -2.01 0.63 5.15
CA ALA A 78 -3.39 0.57 4.71
C ALA A 78 -3.65 -0.80 4.06
N TYR A 79 -4.38 -1.67 4.77
CA TYR A 79 -4.88 -2.93 4.19
C TYR A 79 -6.09 -2.65 3.32
N LEU A 80 -5.90 -2.70 2.00
CA LEU A 80 -6.96 -2.46 1.01
C LEU A 80 -7.63 -3.76 0.58
N VAL A 81 -6.86 -4.85 0.48
CA VAL A 81 -7.34 -6.17 0.06
C VAL A 81 -6.77 -7.26 0.96
N SER A 82 -7.62 -8.17 1.43
CA SER A 82 -7.26 -9.19 2.42
C SER A 82 -6.60 -10.43 1.79
N HIS A 83 -5.39 -10.27 1.25
CA HIS A 83 -4.58 -11.38 0.72
C HIS A 83 -4.11 -12.33 1.84
N ARG A 84 -3.95 -13.62 1.51
CA ARG A 84 -3.49 -14.64 2.47
C ARG A 84 -2.06 -14.39 2.94
N GLU A 85 -1.24 -13.79 2.09
CA GLU A 85 0.16 -13.43 2.36
C GLU A 85 0.26 -12.45 3.54
N PHE A 86 -0.77 -11.63 3.78
CA PHE A 86 -0.79 -10.64 4.86
C PHE A 86 -1.17 -11.22 6.22
N LYS A 87 -1.72 -12.45 6.30
CA LYS A 87 -2.32 -12.99 7.54
C LYS A 87 -1.33 -13.14 8.71
N ASN A 88 -0.07 -13.42 8.42
CA ASN A 88 0.99 -13.62 9.43
C ASN A 88 2.07 -12.54 9.34
N LEU A 89 1.76 -11.42 8.71
CA LEU A 89 2.71 -10.34 8.53
C LEU A 89 2.91 -9.58 9.84
N THR A 90 4.16 -9.46 10.27
CA THR A 90 4.53 -8.60 11.41
C THR A 90 4.85 -7.22 10.89
N VAL A 91 4.25 -6.20 11.49
CA VAL A 91 4.44 -4.80 11.11
C VAL A 91 5.30 -4.13 12.17
N ASN A 92 6.40 -3.50 11.74
CA ASN A 92 7.38 -2.87 12.65
C ASN A 92 7.29 -1.33 12.66
N GLY A 93 6.27 -0.75 12.01
CA GLY A 93 6.01 0.69 11.94
C GLY A 93 5.58 1.32 13.25
#